data_AF-A0AA91EVV7-F1
#
_entry.id   AF-A0AA91EVV7-F1
#
_cell.length_a   1.000
_cell.length_b   1.000
_cell.length_c   1.000
_cell.angle_alpha   90.00
_cell.angle_beta   90.00
_cell.angle_gamma   90.00
#
_symmetry.space_group_name_H-M   'P 1'
#
loop_
_entity.id
_entity.type
_entity.pdbx_description
1 polymer ?
#
loop_
_entity_poly.entity_id
_entity_poly.type
_entity_poly.pdbx_seq_one_letter_code
_entity_poly.pdbx_strand_id
1 'polypeptide(L)'
;MSVGHRSVIEAGPATIRRLCCGGAESVDAAVALEWIDDPVGLVDGQPVAVPELLREVLNCALPGESVELIHPSWWPVRRVQLLVAAARELAGEVVTRSRATVHGAAVVVEIAAGLVAVTGADSADMVAEPRIGSPDEVADAVARRISAAIRSHPGAVVIDAPAGIGGAGVLSALIVERLGPEVRATVADRLPSIRRTVDAPAAEPAPNARRRRLAPAALVGGVVALALLARHDARSDTDNPLTYLVEGHAAVQVPAGWVTRRVTDGPGSARVEVVSPGDPQLVLHVTQAPAAGDTLAAIAEPLQRALQRADAETPGVFTGFDPAGASAGRPAVTYREVRDGHHVDWAVVVDHAVRIGIGCQSRTVGEDALRAVCEQAVRSAHAVS
;
A
#
# COMPACT_ATOMS: atom_id res chain seq x y z
N MET A 1 38.05 22.81 -9.30
CA MET A 1 37.28 21.56 -9.17
C MET A 1 35.83 21.97 -9.02
N SER A 2 34.94 21.56 -9.94
CA SER A 2 33.51 21.76 -9.72
C SER A 2 33.09 20.86 -8.56
N VAL A 3 32.37 21.38 -7.57
CA VAL A 3 31.77 20.55 -6.54
C VAL A 3 30.57 19.88 -7.18
N GLY A 4 30.63 18.55 -7.34
CA GLY A 4 29.52 17.75 -7.84
C GLY A 4 28.22 18.10 -7.16
N HIS A 5 27.20 18.45 -7.93
CA HIS A 5 25.90 18.72 -7.36
C HIS A 5 25.19 17.39 -7.08
N ARG A 6 24.98 17.08 -5.80
CA ARG A 6 24.07 16.01 -5.38
C ARG A 6 22.66 16.59 -5.23
N SER A 7 21.77 16.21 -6.14
CA SER A 7 20.35 16.52 -6.04
C SER A 7 19.72 15.67 -4.93
N VAL A 8 18.85 16.25 -4.11
CA VAL A 8 18.10 15.52 -3.07
C VAL A 8 16.62 15.72 -3.32
N ILE A 9 15.91 14.62 -3.53
CA ILE A 9 14.49 14.58 -3.86
C ILE A 9 13.74 13.88 -2.72
N GLU A 10 12.70 14.53 -2.23
CA GLU A 10 11.67 13.95 -1.37
C GLU A 10 10.46 13.61 -2.24
N ALA A 11 10.11 12.33 -2.39
CA ALA A 11 8.92 11.88 -3.10
C ALA A 11 7.87 11.37 -2.11
N GLY A 12 6.62 11.77 -2.33
CA GLY A 12 5.46 11.38 -1.52
C GLY A 12 5.53 11.84 -0.06
N PRO A 13 4.49 11.54 0.75
CA PRO A 13 3.20 10.99 0.31
C PRO A 13 2.27 12.05 -0.34
N ALA A 14 2.60 13.34 -0.30
CA ALA A 14 1.73 14.42 -0.79
C ALA A 14 2.20 15.11 -2.09
N THR A 15 3.49 15.07 -2.41
CA THR A 15 4.11 15.80 -3.55
C THR A 15 5.50 15.24 -3.83
N ILE A 16 6.16 15.69 -4.90
CA ILE A 16 7.58 15.45 -5.18
C ILE A 16 8.35 16.77 -5.05
N ARG A 17 9.22 16.87 -4.05
CA ARG A 17 9.95 18.10 -3.70
C ARG A 17 11.47 17.94 -3.88
N ARG A 18 12.08 18.95 -4.49
CA ARG A 18 13.54 19.14 -4.48
C ARG A 18 13.94 19.80 -3.17
N LEU A 19 14.75 19.11 -2.34
CA LEU A 19 15.28 19.65 -1.08
C LEU A 19 16.59 20.46 -1.29
N CYS A 20 17.13 20.43 -2.51
CA CYS A 20 18.34 21.15 -2.91
C CYS A 20 18.02 22.39 -3.77
N CYS A 21 19.03 23.24 -3.98
CA CYS A 21 19.03 24.38 -4.91
C CYS A 21 18.03 25.52 -4.70
N GLY A 22 17.05 25.39 -3.78
CA GLY A 22 16.11 26.47 -3.46
C GLY A 22 15.20 26.89 -4.61
N GLY A 23 15.07 26.06 -5.65
CA GLY A 23 14.11 26.27 -6.73
C GLY A 23 12.68 26.08 -6.24
N ALA A 24 11.72 26.69 -6.93
CA ALA A 24 10.30 26.46 -6.67
C ALA A 24 9.97 24.95 -6.80
N GLU A 25 8.98 24.49 -6.04
CA GLU A 25 8.37 23.17 -6.26
C GLU A 25 7.75 23.14 -7.67
N SER A 26 7.84 22.02 -8.39
CA SER A 26 7.21 21.96 -9.72
C SER A 26 5.70 22.05 -9.55
N VAL A 27 5.02 22.84 -10.37
CA VAL A 27 3.55 22.94 -10.31
C VAL A 27 2.89 21.58 -10.56
N ASP A 28 3.50 20.77 -11.42
CA ASP A 28 3.04 19.43 -11.77
C ASP A 28 3.52 18.33 -10.80
N ALA A 29 4.22 18.68 -9.70
CA ALA A 29 4.77 17.67 -8.78
C ALA A 29 3.71 16.81 -8.07
N ALA A 30 2.53 17.38 -7.82
CA ALA A 30 1.38 16.65 -7.29
C ALA A 30 0.73 15.76 -8.37
N VAL A 31 0.59 16.27 -9.60
CA VAL A 31 0.04 15.53 -10.74
C VAL A 31 0.94 14.35 -11.12
N ALA A 32 2.26 14.56 -11.15
CA ALA A 32 3.24 13.51 -11.37
C ALA A 32 3.22 12.41 -10.29
N LEU A 33 2.72 12.74 -9.09
CA LEU A 33 2.53 11.80 -8.00
C LEU A 33 1.19 11.05 -8.10
N GLU A 34 0.13 11.74 -8.50
CA GLU A 34 -1.21 11.19 -8.73
C GLU A 34 -1.18 10.10 -9.83
N TRP A 35 -0.58 10.40 -10.98
CA TRP A 35 -0.50 9.49 -12.12
C TRP A 35 0.73 8.57 -12.10
N ILE A 36 1.45 8.45 -10.98
CA ILE A 36 2.78 7.80 -10.93
C ILE A 36 2.77 6.31 -11.29
N ASP A 37 1.63 5.62 -11.17
CA ASP A 37 1.48 4.21 -11.54
C ASP A 37 0.96 3.99 -12.97
N ASP A 38 0.60 5.07 -13.68
CA ASP A 38 0.11 5.04 -15.05
C ASP A 38 1.22 5.29 -16.08
N PRO A 39 1.06 4.83 -17.33
CA PRO A 39 1.93 5.23 -18.43
C PRO A 39 1.67 6.66 -18.91
N VAL A 40 0.44 7.17 -18.74
CA VAL A 40 -0.03 8.46 -19.23
C VAL A 40 -0.90 9.12 -18.16
N GLY A 41 -0.58 10.37 -17.79
CA GLY A 41 -1.33 11.19 -16.85
C GLY A 41 -1.95 12.41 -17.52
N LEU A 42 -2.68 13.23 -16.75
CA LEU A 42 -3.33 14.44 -17.24
C LEU A 42 -2.80 15.70 -16.55
N VAL A 43 -2.12 16.58 -17.31
CA VAL A 43 -1.70 17.92 -16.87
C VAL A 43 -2.56 18.95 -17.61
N ASP A 44 -3.29 19.80 -16.88
CA ASP A 44 -4.27 20.76 -17.45
C ASP A 44 -5.25 20.11 -18.46
N GLY A 45 -5.62 18.84 -18.21
CA GLY A 45 -6.48 18.04 -19.08
C GLY A 45 -5.84 17.54 -20.38
N GLN A 46 -4.53 17.76 -20.58
CA GLN A 46 -3.77 17.21 -21.70
C GLN A 46 -3.06 15.90 -21.30
N PRO A 47 -3.08 14.86 -22.15
CA PRO A 47 -2.37 13.61 -21.89
C PRO A 47 -0.86 13.81 -22.03
N VAL A 48 -0.11 13.45 -20.98
CA VAL A 48 1.35 13.50 -20.94
C VAL A 48 1.93 12.14 -20.52
N ALA A 49 3.07 11.75 -21.09
CA ALA A 49 3.74 10.51 -20.70
C ALA A 49 4.33 10.67 -19.28
N VAL A 50 3.92 9.81 -18.36
CA VAL A 50 4.36 9.90 -16.95
C VAL A 50 5.89 9.80 -16.78
N PRO A 51 6.63 8.96 -17.53
CA PRO A 51 8.09 8.98 -17.48
C PRO A 51 8.71 10.33 -17.86
N GLU A 52 8.07 11.09 -18.75
CA GLU A 52 8.55 12.42 -19.17
C GLU A 52 8.24 13.48 -18.11
N LEU A 53 7.00 13.47 -17.62
CA LEU A 53 6.56 14.32 -16.52
C LEU A 53 7.41 14.13 -15.25
N LEU A 54 7.71 12.89 -14.88
CA LEU A 54 8.62 12.59 -13.75
C LEU A 54 10.01 13.15 -13.98
N ARG A 55 10.58 13.04 -15.20
CA ARG A 55 11.88 13.63 -15.53
C ARG A 55 11.87 15.15 -15.37
N GLU A 56 10.81 15.83 -15.81
CA GLU A 56 10.68 17.29 -15.70
C GLU A 56 10.59 17.75 -14.24
N VAL A 57 9.79 17.07 -13.41
CA VAL A 57 9.65 17.33 -11.97
C VAL A 57 10.96 17.08 -11.22
N LEU A 58 11.70 16.03 -11.58
CA LEU A 58 12.98 15.66 -10.95
C LEU A 58 14.17 16.51 -11.42
N ASN A 59 14.06 17.18 -12.57
CA ASN A 59 15.15 17.94 -13.19
C ASN A 59 15.70 19.03 -12.24
N CYS A 60 17.01 19.29 -12.30
CA CYS A 60 17.66 20.32 -11.50
C CYS A 60 18.35 21.36 -12.41
N ALA A 61 18.25 22.64 -12.05
CA ALA A 61 18.90 23.72 -12.80
C ALA A 61 20.43 23.71 -12.68
N LEU A 62 20.99 22.98 -11.72
CA LEU A 62 22.43 22.73 -11.62
C LEU A 62 22.76 21.33 -12.20
N PRO A 63 23.83 21.19 -13.00
CA PRO A 63 24.24 19.89 -13.52
C PRO A 63 24.59 18.94 -12.37
N GLY A 64 23.76 17.90 -12.20
CA GLY A 64 23.88 16.91 -11.13
C GLY A 64 24.93 15.84 -11.44
N GLU A 65 25.75 15.49 -10.46
CA GLU A 65 26.61 14.30 -10.53
C GLU A 65 25.87 13.07 -10.00
N SER A 66 25.05 13.25 -8.96
CA SER A 66 24.24 12.19 -8.37
C SER A 66 22.88 12.68 -7.85
N VAL A 67 21.91 11.75 -7.72
CA VAL A 67 20.58 11.99 -7.13
C VAL A 67 20.36 11.08 -5.92
N GLU A 68 19.93 11.66 -4.80
CA GLU A 68 19.35 10.95 -3.66
C GLU A 68 17.82 11.03 -3.75
N LEU A 69 17.18 9.89 -3.97
CA LEU A 69 15.72 9.74 -3.99
C LEU A 69 15.24 9.21 -2.63
N ILE A 70 14.45 10.02 -1.93
CA ILE A 70 13.82 9.63 -0.66
C ILE A 70 12.36 9.35 -0.93
N HIS A 71 11.88 8.16 -0.56
CA HIS A 71 10.51 7.72 -0.83
C HIS A 71 9.85 7.19 0.46
N PRO A 72 8.51 7.12 0.55
CA PRO A 72 7.82 6.55 1.70
C PRO A 72 8.16 5.06 1.85
N SER A 73 8.26 4.57 3.08
CA SER A 73 8.74 3.19 3.32
C SER A 73 7.73 2.12 2.91
N TRP A 74 6.46 2.49 2.77
CA TRP A 74 5.37 1.62 2.32
C TRP A 74 5.24 1.53 0.79
N TRP A 75 6.03 2.29 0.01
CA TRP A 75 5.88 2.29 -1.44
C TRP A 75 6.30 0.97 -2.10
N PRO A 76 5.54 0.50 -3.11
CA PRO A 76 5.92 -0.68 -3.87
C PRO A 76 7.18 -0.38 -4.69
N VAL A 77 8.07 -1.36 -4.82
CA VAL A 77 9.36 -1.24 -5.52
C VAL A 77 9.20 -0.67 -6.94
N ARG A 78 8.10 -0.97 -7.65
CA ARG A 78 7.78 -0.41 -8.97
C ARG A 78 7.78 1.13 -8.99
N ARG A 79 7.18 1.77 -7.97
CA ARG A 79 6.97 3.23 -7.91
C ARG A 79 8.30 3.93 -7.64
N VAL A 80 9.16 3.31 -6.84
CA VAL A 80 10.56 3.71 -6.64
C VAL A 80 11.39 3.52 -7.93
N GLN A 81 11.19 2.42 -8.66
CA GLN A 81 11.90 2.15 -9.92
C GLN A 81 11.56 3.16 -11.03
N LEU A 82 10.33 3.66 -11.11
CA LEU A 82 9.94 4.72 -12.05
C LEU A 82 10.70 6.03 -11.76
N LEU A 83 10.79 6.45 -10.50
CA LEU A 83 11.63 7.59 -10.10
C LEU A 83 13.11 7.36 -10.40
N VAL A 84 13.64 6.15 -10.15
CA VAL A 84 15.03 5.80 -10.47
C VAL A 84 15.31 5.85 -11.97
N ALA A 85 14.36 5.41 -12.81
CA ALA A 85 14.49 5.48 -14.26
C ALA A 85 14.56 6.94 -14.73
N ALA A 86 13.60 7.78 -14.32
CA ALA A 86 13.60 9.20 -14.66
C ALA A 86 14.84 9.96 -14.12
N ALA A 87 15.31 9.63 -12.91
CA ALA A 87 16.51 10.23 -12.31
C ALA A 87 17.82 9.82 -13.03
N ARG A 88 17.90 8.61 -13.60
CA ARG A 88 19.09 8.14 -14.34
C ARG A 88 19.31 8.85 -15.67
N GLU A 89 18.26 9.44 -16.24
CA GLU A 89 18.39 10.31 -17.41
C GLU A 89 18.94 11.71 -17.04
N LEU A 90 18.98 12.05 -15.74
CA LEU A 90 19.44 13.33 -15.22
C LEU A 90 20.83 13.27 -14.56
N ALA A 91 21.23 12.12 -14.01
CA ALA A 91 22.52 11.93 -13.34
C ALA A 91 23.05 10.49 -13.47
N GLY A 92 24.38 10.34 -13.43
CA GLY A 92 25.05 9.04 -13.58
C GLY A 92 24.89 8.10 -12.37
N GLU A 93 24.70 8.65 -11.17
CA GLU A 93 24.47 7.88 -9.94
C GLU A 93 23.11 8.24 -9.33
N VAL A 94 22.33 7.21 -8.97
CA VAL A 94 21.04 7.37 -8.27
C VAL A 94 21.01 6.43 -7.06
N VAL A 95 20.89 7.02 -5.87
CA VAL A 95 20.78 6.30 -4.58
C VAL A 95 19.36 6.49 -4.04
N THR A 96 18.73 5.40 -3.58
CA THR A 96 17.41 5.44 -2.94
C THR A 96 17.51 5.27 -1.43
N ARG A 97 16.62 5.92 -0.67
CA ARG A 97 16.42 5.72 0.77
C ARG A 97 14.94 5.79 1.12
N SER A 98 14.51 4.97 2.07
CA SER A 98 13.16 5.11 2.64
C SER A 98 13.10 6.27 3.65
N ARG A 99 11.93 6.88 3.83
CA ARG A 99 11.67 7.89 4.87
C ARG A 99 12.05 7.35 6.26
N ALA A 100 11.73 6.10 6.59
CA ALA A 100 12.12 5.48 7.85
C ALA A 100 13.64 5.41 8.02
N THR A 101 14.39 5.06 6.97
CA THR A 101 15.87 5.06 6.96
C THR A 101 16.44 6.46 7.20
N VAL A 102 15.81 7.52 6.65
CA VAL A 102 16.25 8.91 6.83
C VAL A 102 15.93 9.44 8.23
N HIS A 103 14.82 9.03 8.84
CA HIS A 103 14.49 9.37 10.22
C HIS A 103 15.34 8.62 11.26
N GLY A 104 15.72 7.37 11.00
CA GLY A 104 16.67 6.61 11.83
C GLY A 104 16.20 6.32 13.26
N ALA A 105 14.89 6.23 13.48
CA ALA A 105 14.28 5.92 14.78
C ALA A 105 14.04 4.41 14.97
N ALA A 106 13.71 3.98 16.19
CA ALA A 106 13.40 2.57 16.46
C ALA A 106 12.00 2.17 15.95
N VAL A 107 11.09 3.15 15.89
CA VAL A 107 9.82 3.06 15.18
C VAL A 107 9.61 4.36 14.41
N VAL A 108 9.28 4.26 13.12
CA VAL A 108 8.87 5.41 12.29
C VAL A 108 7.42 5.20 11.84
N VAL A 109 6.62 6.25 11.94
CA VAL A 109 5.18 6.25 11.67
C VAL A 109 4.91 7.29 10.59
N GLU A 110 4.69 6.86 9.35
CA GLU A 110 4.45 7.75 8.19
C GLU A 110 2.95 7.91 7.94
N ILE A 111 2.41 9.11 8.13
CA ILE A 111 1.00 9.42 7.88
C ILE A 111 0.81 9.86 6.43
N ALA A 112 -0.01 9.11 5.69
CA ALA A 112 -0.44 9.40 4.32
C ALA A 112 -1.95 9.70 4.26
N ALA A 113 -2.48 9.88 3.05
CA ALA A 113 -3.90 10.17 2.82
C ALA A 113 -4.78 8.97 3.21
N GLY A 114 -4.55 7.80 2.60
CA GLY A 114 -5.32 6.58 2.83
C GLY A 114 -4.77 5.62 3.91
N LEU A 115 -3.56 5.85 4.43
CA LEU A 115 -2.92 4.95 5.40
C LEU A 115 -1.95 5.63 6.37
N VAL A 116 -1.55 4.90 7.42
CA VAL A 116 -0.44 5.20 8.32
C VAL A 116 0.51 4.00 8.33
N ALA A 117 1.72 4.14 7.80
CA ALA A 117 2.70 3.05 7.83
C ALA A 117 3.50 3.09 9.13
N VAL A 118 3.57 1.96 9.85
CA VAL A 118 4.39 1.78 11.06
C VAL A 118 5.54 0.85 10.70
N THR A 119 6.76 1.39 10.66
CA THR A 119 7.99 0.66 10.34
C THR A 119 8.84 0.52 11.60
N GLY A 120 9.19 -0.71 11.97
CA GLY A 120 10.09 -1.01 13.07
C GLY A 120 11.57 -0.82 12.73
N ALA A 121 12.45 -1.19 13.67
CA ALA A 121 13.91 -1.14 13.48
C ALA A 121 14.41 -2.09 12.38
N ASP A 122 13.71 -3.20 12.13
CA ASP A 122 13.83 -3.95 10.88
C ASP A 122 12.81 -3.41 9.87
N SER A 123 13.30 -2.93 8.72
CA SER A 123 12.46 -2.43 7.63
C SER A 123 11.52 -3.49 7.02
N ALA A 124 11.75 -4.79 7.27
CA ALA A 124 10.84 -5.86 6.88
C ALA A 124 9.54 -5.87 7.72
N ASP A 125 9.55 -5.34 8.95
CA ASP A 125 8.41 -5.31 9.88
C ASP A 125 7.47 -4.10 9.64
N MET A 126 7.34 -3.65 8.38
CA MET A 126 6.48 -2.52 8.00
C MET A 126 5.01 -2.95 7.89
N VAL A 127 4.14 -2.30 8.66
CA VAL A 127 2.69 -2.55 8.69
C VAL A 127 1.92 -1.29 8.31
N ALA A 128 1.06 -1.38 7.30
CA ALA A 128 0.22 -0.27 6.85
C ALA A 128 -1.17 -0.31 7.50
N GLU A 129 -1.51 0.73 8.26
CA GLU A 129 -2.83 0.92 8.85
C GLU A 129 -3.75 1.74 7.95
N PRO A 130 -4.92 1.22 7.54
CA PRO A 130 -5.89 2.02 6.81
C PRO A 130 -6.34 3.24 7.61
N ARG A 131 -6.36 4.40 6.97
CA ARG A 131 -6.80 5.66 7.55
C ARG A 131 -8.28 5.89 7.27
N ILE A 132 -9.09 4.92 7.69
CA ILE A 132 -10.53 4.82 7.41
C ILE A 132 -11.28 4.87 8.76
N GLY A 133 -12.42 5.55 8.80
CA GLY A 133 -13.22 5.71 10.02
C GLY A 133 -12.84 6.94 10.83
N SER A 134 -13.06 6.92 12.14
CA SER A 134 -12.74 8.07 12.99
C SER A 134 -11.23 8.21 13.23
N PRO A 135 -10.70 9.44 13.37
CA PRO A 135 -9.29 9.65 13.73
C PRO A 135 -8.88 8.94 15.03
N ASP A 136 -9.80 8.82 15.98
CA ASP A 136 -9.60 8.14 17.26
C ASP A 136 -9.38 6.63 17.13
N GLU A 137 -10.17 5.93 16.31
CA GLU A 137 -10.01 4.50 16.05
C GLU A 137 -8.69 4.19 15.32
N VAL A 138 -8.31 5.03 14.35
CA VAL A 138 -7.03 4.93 13.65
C VAL A 138 -5.88 5.18 14.62
N ALA A 139 -5.99 6.19 15.49
CA ALA A 139 -4.97 6.50 16.49
C ALA A 139 -4.80 5.35 17.50
N ASP A 140 -5.89 4.72 17.93
CA ASP A 140 -5.86 3.51 18.78
C ASP A 140 -5.17 2.33 18.09
N ALA A 141 -5.50 2.08 16.81
CA ALA A 141 -4.93 0.99 16.02
C ALA A 141 -3.43 1.17 15.76
N VAL A 142 -2.99 2.41 15.51
CA VAL A 142 -1.58 2.78 15.34
C VAL A 142 -0.83 2.72 16.67
N ALA A 143 -1.38 3.27 17.77
CA ALA A 143 -0.75 3.23 19.09
C ALA A 143 -0.54 1.79 19.60
N ARG A 144 -1.49 0.87 19.35
CA ARG A 144 -1.30 -0.57 19.64
C ARG A 144 -0.12 -1.18 18.90
N ARG A 145 0.12 -0.80 17.64
CA ARG A 145 1.21 -1.31 16.81
C ARG A 145 2.57 -0.74 17.18
N ILE A 146 2.64 0.57 17.42
CA ILE A 146 3.84 1.22 17.99
C ILE A 146 4.21 0.54 19.32
N SER A 147 3.23 0.31 20.20
CA SER A 147 3.44 -0.39 21.48
C SER A 147 3.92 -1.83 21.30
N ALA A 148 3.50 -2.53 20.23
CA ALA A 148 4.01 -3.87 19.90
C ALA A 148 5.46 -3.83 19.40
N ALA A 149 5.79 -2.90 18.49
CA ALA A 149 7.14 -2.73 17.95
C ALA A 149 8.15 -2.34 19.04
N ILE A 150 7.79 -1.42 19.94
CA ILE A 150 8.64 -0.98 21.07
C ILE A 150 8.94 -2.13 22.03
N ARG A 151 7.99 -3.06 22.27
CA ARG A 151 8.26 -4.23 23.15
C ARG A 151 9.35 -5.14 22.59
N SER A 152 9.44 -5.28 21.27
CA SER A 152 10.51 -6.03 20.60
C SER A 152 11.82 -5.23 20.55
N HIS A 153 11.73 -3.94 20.24
CA HIS A 153 12.89 -3.06 20.03
C HIS A 153 12.67 -1.69 20.71
N PRO A 154 13.04 -1.54 22.00
CA PRO A 154 12.84 -0.29 22.73
C PRO A 154 13.66 0.87 22.17
N GLY A 155 13.02 2.02 21.93
CA GLY A 155 13.68 3.23 21.45
C GLY A 155 12.75 4.40 21.21
N ALA A 156 13.24 5.42 20.50
CA ALA A 156 12.45 6.59 20.14
C ALA A 156 11.47 6.29 18.99
N VAL A 157 10.31 6.93 19.03
CA VAL A 157 9.30 6.92 17.97
C VAL A 157 9.36 8.25 17.22
N VAL A 158 9.34 8.22 15.90
CA VAL A 158 9.11 9.41 15.07
C VAL A 158 7.79 9.25 14.33
N ILE A 159 6.94 10.28 14.40
CA ILE A 159 5.68 10.36 13.65
C ILE A 159 5.84 11.43 12.58
N ASP A 160 6.05 10.99 11.35
CA ASP A 160 6.10 11.80 10.15
C ASP A 160 4.67 12.14 9.73
N ALA A 161 4.27 13.39 9.99
CA ALA A 161 2.94 13.94 9.80
C ALA A 161 3.01 15.15 8.83
N PRO A 162 3.30 14.92 7.54
CA PRO A 162 3.58 15.98 6.58
C PRO A 162 2.37 16.89 6.36
N ALA A 163 2.61 18.20 6.39
CA ALA A 163 1.55 19.22 6.36
C ALA A 163 0.64 19.22 5.12
N GLY A 164 1.09 18.61 4.01
CA GLY A 164 0.28 18.43 2.80
C GLY A 164 -0.76 17.30 2.90
N ILE A 165 -0.73 16.47 3.95
CA ILE A 165 -1.70 15.40 4.17
C ILE A 165 -2.80 15.89 5.11
N GLY A 166 -4.01 16.04 4.55
CA GLY A 166 -5.18 16.52 5.29
C GLY A 166 -5.40 15.75 6.60
N GLY A 167 -5.51 16.46 7.72
CA GLY A 167 -5.74 15.89 9.06
C GLY A 167 -4.55 15.17 9.72
N ALA A 168 -3.36 15.11 9.10
CA ALA A 168 -2.21 14.40 9.67
C ALA A 168 -1.79 14.92 11.06
N GLY A 169 -1.82 16.24 11.27
CA GLY A 169 -1.49 16.86 12.56
C GLY A 169 -2.49 16.58 13.69
N VAL A 170 -3.76 16.33 13.37
CA VAL A 170 -4.77 15.89 14.36
C VAL A 170 -4.52 14.43 14.74
N LEU A 171 -4.30 13.58 13.74
CA LEU A 171 -4.04 12.16 13.95
C LEU A 171 -2.73 11.92 14.72
N SER A 172 -1.65 12.66 14.43
CA SER A 172 -0.39 12.53 15.16
C SER A 172 -0.53 12.95 16.63
N ALA A 173 -1.29 14.01 16.94
CA ALA A 173 -1.60 14.40 18.32
C ALA A 173 -2.37 13.30 19.07
N LEU A 174 -3.41 12.73 18.45
CA LEU A 174 -4.19 11.62 19.02
C LEU A 174 -3.35 10.37 19.26
N ILE A 175 -2.39 10.06 18.37
CA ILE A 175 -1.44 8.95 18.55
C ILE A 175 -0.52 9.24 19.75
N VAL A 176 0.07 10.44 19.84
CA VAL A 176 0.95 10.82 20.97
C VAL A 176 0.22 10.71 22.31
N GLU A 177 -1.03 11.17 22.38
CA GLU A 177 -1.87 11.04 23.57
C GLU A 177 -2.01 9.58 24.04
N ARG A 178 -2.28 8.67 23.11
CA ARG A 178 -2.50 7.23 23.37
C ARG A 178 -1.23 6.45 23.72
N LEU A 179 -0.07 6.94 23.28
CA LEU A 179 1.22 6.36 23.67
C LEU A 179 1.62 6.73 25.12
N GLY A 180 1.06 7.81 25.66
CA GLY A 180 1.34 8.29 27.00
C GLY A 180 2.75 8.88 27.18
N PRO A 181 3.05 9.44 28.36
CA PRO A 181 4.28 10.19 28.62
C PRO A 181 5.55 9.34 28.72
N GLU A 182 5.42 8.01 28.82
CA GLU A 182 6.55 7.07 28.94
C GLU A 182 7.23 6.80 27.58
N VAL A 183 6.48 6.93 26.48
CA VAL A 183 6.99 6.72 25.12
C VAL A 183 7.55 8.02 24.58
N ARG A 184 8.84 8.02 24.21
CA ARG A 184 9.49 9.17 23.58
C ARG A 184 9.10 9.28 22.11
N ALA A 185 7.94 9.86 21.85
CA ALA A 185 7.45 10.19 20.51
C ALA A 185 7.83 11.64 20.11
N THR A 186 8.27 11.82 18.86
CA THR A 186 8.51 13.12 18.24
C THR A 186 7.69 13.23 16.97
N VAL A 187 6.87 14.27 16.84
CA VAL A 187 6.16 14.57 15.58
C VAL A 187 7.05 15.44 14.68
N ALA A 188 7.16 15.08 13.41
CA ALA A 188 7.87 15.84 12.38
C ALA A 188 6.93 16.15 11.21
N ASP A 189 6.96 17.37 10.67
CA ASP A 189 6.20 17.78 9.48
C ASP A 189 7.03 17.68 8.18
N ARG A 190 8.34 17.41 8.32
CA ARG A 190 9.37 17.40 7.28
C ARG A 190 10.48 16.42 7.62
N LEU A 191 11.21 15.99 6.59
CA LEU A 191 12.43 15.22 6.76
C LEU A 191 13.53 16.00 7.51
N PRO A 192 14.38 15.31 8.30
CA PRO A 192 15.57 15.91 8.91
C PRO A 192 16.46 16.60 7.89
N SER A 193 17.15 17.67 8.29
CA SER A 193 18.08 18.38 7.39
C SER A 193 19.22 17.45 6.97
N ILE A 194 19.20 16.98 5.72
CA ILE A 194 20.28 16.18 5.15
C ILE A 194 21.48 17.09 4.92
N ARG A 195 22.35 17.17 5.92
CA ARG A 195 23.62 17.89 5.81
C ARG A 195 24.45 17.22 4.73
N ARG A 196 25.06 18.02 3.85
CA ARG A 196 26.11 17.58 2.94
C ARG A 196 27.20 16.86 3.76
N THR A 197 27.22 15.54 3.70
CA THR A 197 28.42 14.75 3.98
C THR A 197 29.38 15.04 2.84
N VAL A 198 30.24 16.05 3.03
CA VAL A 198 31.54 16.02 2.38
C VAL A 198 32.24 14.81 2.98
N ASP A 199 32.53 13.81 2.17
CA ASP A 199 33.24 12.62 2.64
C ASP A 199 34.63 13.04 3.13
N ALA A 200 34.77 13.16 4.45
CA ALA A 200 36.08 13.09 5.06
C ALA A 200 36.60 11.67 4.80
N PRO A 201 37.80 11.50 4.23
CA PRO A 201 38.32 10.18 3.92
C PRO A 201 38.32 9.33 5.18
N ALA A 202 37.66 8.17 5.10
CA ALA A 202 37.49 7.28 6.23
C ALA A 202 38.86 6.90 6.79
N ALA A 203 39.19 7.37 7.99
CA ALA A 203 40.36 6.93 8.71
C ALA A 203 40.19 5.43 8.99
N GLU A 204 41.13 4.61 8.53
CA GLU A 204 41.10 3.16 8.73
C GLU A 204 40.97 2.83 10.23
N PRO A 205 40.12 1.84 10.60
CA PRO A 205 40.00 1.43 11.99
C PRO A 205 41.31 0.82 12.47
N ALA A 206 41.97 1.49 13.43
CA ALA A 206 43.20 1.00 14.04
C ALA A 206 43.01 -0.41 14.66
N PRO A 207 43.97 -1.33 14.51
CA PRO A 207 43.82 -2.72 14.93
C PRO A 207 43.82 -2.84 16.46
N ASN A 208 42.65 -3.07 17.05
CA ASN A 208 42.52 -3.26 18.49
C ASN A 208 43.27 -4.52 18.98
N ALA A 209 44.13 -4.33 19.97
CA ALA A 209 45.11 -5.30 20.39
C ALA A 209 44.52 -6.52 21.13
N ARG A 210 45.10 -7.69 20.86
CA ARG A 210 44.82 -8.95 21.57
C ARG A 210 44.96 -8.81 23.10
N ARG A 211 43.97 -9.28 23.86
CA ARG A 211 44.18 -9.77 25.24
C ARG A 211 43.70 -11.20 25.40
N ARG A 212 44.42 -11.96 26.23
CA ARG A 212 44.36 -13.43 26.31
C ARG A 212 43.32 -13.93 27.32
N ARG A 213 42.78 -15.10 26.97
CA ARG A 213 41.99 -16.07 27.76
C ARG A 213 42.28 -16.10 29.26
N LEU A 214 41.24 -16.41 30.06
CA LEU A 214 41.26 -17.52 31.02
C LEU A 214 39.86 -18.17 31.13
N ALA A 215 39.84 -19.50 31.28
CA ALA A 215 38.75 -20.36 31.75
C ALA A 215 39.43 -21.47 32.59
N PRO A 216 38.75 -22.18 33.53
CA PRO A 216 38.01 -23.40 33.10
C PRO A 216 36.84 -23.90 34.00
N ALA A 217 36.05 -24.85 33.47
CA ALA A 217 35.31 -25.95 34.16
C ALA A 217 34.21 -25.58 35.22
N ALA A 218 33.18 -26.36 35.59
CA ALA A 218 32.66 -27.72 35.32
C ALA A 218 31.21 -27.80 35.93
N LEU A 219 30.31 -28.81 35.79
CA LEU A 219 30.14 -30.05 34.99
C LEU A 219 28.68 -30.58 35.14
N VAL A 220 28.22 -31.46 34.23
CA VAL A 220 27.15 -32.51 34.38
C VAL A 220 25.65 -32.11 34.57
N GLY A 221 24.79 -32.69 33.71
CA GLY A 221 23.60 -33.44 34.19
C GLY A 221 22.26 -33.30 33.43
N GLY A 222 21.80 -34.39 32.78
CA GLY A 222 20.35 -34.63 32.53
C GLY A 222 19.90 -34.89 31.08
N VAL A 223 19.40 -36.10 30.80
CA VAL A 223 18.69 -36.48 29.56
C VAL A 223 17.34 -37.10 29.94
N VAL A 224 16.22 -36.60 29.37
CA VAL A 224 14.95 -37.35 29.21
C VAL A 224 14.26 -36.90 27.91
N ALA A 225 13.52 -37.79 27.26
CA ALA A 225 12.96 -37.66 25.91
C ALA A 225 11.50 -37.18 25.84
N LEU A 226 10.97 -37.14 24.60
CA LEU A 226 9.64 -36.71 24.15
C LEU A 226 8.45 -37.10 25.05
N ALA A 227 7.46 -36.20 25.08
CA ALA A 227 6.04 -36.58 25.08
C ALA A 227 5.25 -35.68 24.11
N LEU A 228 4.81 -36.25 22.99
CA LEU A 228 3.81 -35.63 22.11
C LEU A 228 2.44 -35.72 22.81
N LEU A 229 1.80 -34.57 23.04
CA LEU A 229 0.37 -34.51 23.32
C LEU A 229 -0.28 -33.48 22.39
N ALA A 230 -0.76 -33.98 21.26
CA ALA A 230 -1.65 -33.24 20.39
C ALA A 230 -2.98 -33.01 21.12
N ARG A 231 -3.18 -31.82 21.69
CA ARG A 231 -4.52 -31.36 22.05
C ARG A 231 -5.22 -30.90 20.78
N HIS A 232 -6.19 -31.70 20.35
CA HIS A 232 -7.27 -31.22 19.48
C HIS A 232 -8.15 -30.30 20.32
N ASP A 233 -7.74 -29.04 20.49
CA ASP A 233 -8.68 -28.00 20.86
C ASP A 233 -9.48 -27.62 19.61
N ALA A 234 -10.80 -27.55 19.76
CA ALA A 234 -11.72 -27.39 18.65
C ALA A 234 -11.44 -26.07 17.91
N ARG A 235 -11.20 -26.15 16.59
CA ARG A 235 -11.11 -24.98 15.73
C ARG A 235 -12.42 -24.21 15.80
N SER A 236 -12.40 -23.08 16.50
CA SER A 236 -13.45 -22.07 16.39
C SER A 236 -13.21 -21.28 15.11
N ASP A 237 -14.27 -21.08 14.34
CA ASP A 237 -14.21 -20.76 12.92
C ASP A 237 -14.08 -19.25 12.64
N THR A 238 -12.97 -18.65 13.08
CA THR A 238 -12.59 -17.25 12.76
C THR A 238 -11.08 -17.02 13.00
N ASP A 239 -10.25 -17.20 11.97
CA ASP A 239 -9.14 -16.29 11.64
C ASP A 239 -8.47 -16.74 10.33
N ASN A 240 -8.82 -16.08 9.23
CA ASN A 240 -8.01 -16.10 8.01
C ASN A 240 -7.50 -14.67 7.84
N PRO A 241 -6.22 -14.37 8.11
CA PRO A 241 -5.72 -13.01 8.18
C PRO A 241 -5.99 -12.29 6.85
N LEU A 242 -6.50 -11.06 6.91
CA LEU A 242 -6.82 -10.29 5.71
C LEU A 242 -5.60 -9.52 5.21
N THR A 243 -5.48 -9.39 3.90
CA THR A 243 -4.52 -8.52 3.21
C THR A 243 -5.24 -7.67 2.17
N TYR A 244 -4.63 -6.60 1.69
CA TYR A 244 -5.14 -5.87 0.53
C TYR A 244 -4.57 -6.45 -0.76
N LEU A 245 -5.46 -6.90 -1.63
CA LEU A 245 -5.19 -6.98 -3.06
C LEU A 245 -5.28 -5.57 -3.63
N VAL A 246 -4.18 -5.09 -4.21
CA VAL A 246 -4.16 -3.87 -5.02
C VAL A 246 -4.04 -4.25 -6.48
N GLU A 247 -5.04 -3.92 -7.28
CA GLU A 247 -5.03 -4.07 -8.73
C GLU A 247 -5.27 -2.70 -9.34
N GLY A 248 -4.28 -2.14 -10.05
CA GLY A 248 -4.32 -0.75 -10.57
C GLY A 248 -4.74 0.26 -9.50
N HIS A 249 -5.83 0.98 -9.74
CA HIS A 249 -6.39 2.00 -8.85
C HIS A 249 -7.38 1.43 -7.83
N ALA A 250 -7.55 0.12 -7.71
CA ALA A 250 -8.50 -0.50 -6.80
C ALA A 250 -7.78 -1.30 -5.70
N ALA A 251 -8.15 -1.06 -4.44
CA ALA A 251 -7.73 -1.87 -3.29
C ALA A 251 -8.93 -2.56 -2.65
N VAL A 252 -8.78 -3.87 -2.40
CA VAL A 252 -9.84 -4.76 -1.89
C VAL A 252 -9.24 -5.68 -0.82
N GLN A 253 -9.89 -5.84 0.34
CA GLN A 253 -9.46 -6.84 1.31
C GLN A 253 -9.82 -8.25 0.85
N VAL A 254 -8.84 -9.14 0.91
CA VAL A 254 -8.95 -10.55 0.57
C VAL A 254 -8.21 -11.40 1.61
N PRO A 255 -8.49 -12.70 1.75
CA PRO A 255 -7.78 -13.51 2.73
C PRO A 255 -6.33 -13.75 2.28
N ALA A 256 -5.36 -13.47 3.14
CA ALA A 256 -3.93 -13.47 2.81
C ALA A 256 -3.37 -14.84 2.42
N GLY A 257 -4.05 -15.92 2.80
CA GLY A 257 -3.72 -17.28 2.36
C GLY A 257 -4.27 -17.67 0.98
N TRP A 258 -5.05 -16.81 0.31
CA TRP A 258 -5.67 -17.14 -0.98
C TRP A 258 -4.77 -16.77 -2.17
N VAL A 259 -4.83 -17.59 -3.23
CA VAL A 259 -3.95 -17.48 -4.39
C VAL A 259 -4.55 -16.52 -5.41
N THR A 260 -3.80 -15.48 -5.78
CA THR A 260 -4.21 -14.48 -6.76
C THR A 260 -3.77 -14.87 -8.18
N ARG A 261 -4.69 -14.86 -9.14
CA ARG A 261 -4.46 -15.15 -10.56
C ARG A 261 -5.03 -14.03 -11.43
N ARG A 262 -4.22 -13.43 -12.31
CA ARG A 262 -4.75 -12.54 -13.37
C ARG A 262 -5.29 -13.36 -14.52
N VAL A 263 -6.46 -12.98 -15.00
CA VAL A 263 -7.12 -13.56 -16.18
C VAL A 263 -7.29 -12.43 -17.19
N THR A 264 -6.42 -12.43 -18.20
CA THR A 264 -6.36 -11.41 -19.27
C THR A 264 -7.05 -11.86 -20.56
N ASP A 265 -7.27 -13.16 -20.72
CA ASP A 265 -7.71 -13.80 -21.95
C ASP A 265 -8.96 -14.66 -21.70
N GLY A 266 -9.87 -14.70 -22.68
CA GLY A 266 -11.10 -15.51 -22.63
C GLY A 266 -12.39 -14.71 -22.90
N PRO A 267 -13.56 -15.36 -22.87
CA PRO A 267 -14.86 -14.78 -23.24
C PRO A 267 -15.50 -13.89 -22.15
N GLY A 268 -14.69 -13.21 -21.34
CA GLY A 268 -15.14 -12.39 -20.22
C GLY A 268 -14.19 -11.23 -19.93
N SER A 269 -14.63 -10.30 -19.08
CA SER A 269 -13.79 -9.15 -18.70
C SER A 269 -12.50 -9.61 -18.02
N ALA A 270 -11.40 -8.91 -18.33
CA ALA A 270 -10.13 -9.09 -17.65
C ALA A 270 -10.30 -8.82 -16.15
N ARG A 271 -9.78 -9.74 -15.32
CA ARG A 271 -10.09 -9.80 -13.88
C ARG A 271 -8.94 -10.40 -13.09
N VAL A 272 -8.88 -10.09 -11.80
CA VAL A 272 -8.13 -10.90 -10.83
C VAL A 272 -9.09 -11.91 -10.23
N GLU A 273 -8.71 -13.17 -10.22
CA GLU A 273 -9.32 -14.18 -9.37
C GLU A 273 -8.49 -14.34 -8.09
N VAL A 274 -9.16 -14.50 -6.97
CA VAL A 274 -8.57 -14.83 -5.68
C VAL A 274 -9.21 -16.13 -5.22
N VAL A 275 -8.40 -17.19 -5.14
CA VAL A 275 -8.87 -18.57 -5.05
C VAL A 275 -8.47 -19.18 -3.71
N SER A 276 -9.41 -19.83 -3.02
CA SER A 276 -9.11 -20.54 -1.77
C SER A 276 -8.12 -21.69 -2.00
N PRO A 277 -7.06 -21.83 -1.19
CA PRO A 277 -6.11 -22.94 -1.30
C PRO A 277 -6.73 -24.28 -0.83
N GLY A 278 -7.81 -24.21 -0.03
CA GLY A 278 -8.52 -25.38 0.47
C GLY A 278 -9.69 -25.83 -0.42
N ASP A 279 -10.20 -24.94 -1.28
CA ASP A 279 -11.29 -25.26 -2.22
C ASP A 279 -11.19 -24.38 -3.49
N PRO A 280 -10.68 -24.92 -4.62
CA PRO A 280 -10.58 -24.19 -5.89
C PRO A 280 -11.92 -23.75 -6.51
N GLN A 281 -13.07 -24.10 -5.95
CA GLN A 281 -14.37 -23.58 -6.39
C GLN A 281 -14.75 -22.25 -5.73
N LEU A 282 -14.17 -21.93 -4.56
CA LEU A 282 -14.38 -20.66 -3.88
C LEU A 282 -13.47 -19.59 -4.50
N VAL A 283 -14.05 -18.77 -5.37
CA VAL A 283 -13.34 -17.74 -6.13
C VAL A 283 -14.00 -16.38 -5.94
N LEU A 284 -13.20 -15.42 -5.48
CA LEU A 284 -13.53 -14.00 -5.51
C LEU A 284 -12.98 -13.41 -6.81
N HIS A 285 -13.82 -12.74 -7.59
CA HIS A 285 -13.43 -12.02 -8.80
C HIS A 285 -13.32 -10.53 -8.49
N VAL A 286 -12.26 -9.87 -8.96
CA VAL A 286 -12.07 -8.41 -8.84
C VAL A 286 -11.79 -7.83 -10.22
N THR A 287 -12.51 -6.76 -10.56
CA THR A 287 -12.39 -6.01 -11.81
C THR A 287 -12.34 -4.51 -11.51
N GLN A 288 -11.72 -3.75 -12.39
CA GLN A 288 -11.78 -2.28 -12.37
C GLN A 288 -12.02 -1.74 -13.77
N ALA A 289 -12.58 -0.53 -13.83
CA ALA A 289 -12.54 0.32 -15.02
C ALA A 289 -12.64 1.80 -14.58
N PRO A 290 -12.15 2.75 -15.38
CA PRO A 290 -12.49 4.16 -15.20
C PRO A 290 -14.02 4.37 -15.20
N ALA A 291 -14.49 5.25 -14.32
CA ALA A 291 -15.88 5.69 -14.25
C ALA A 291 -16.01 7.11 -14.81
N ALA A 292 -17.10 7.39 -15.53
CA ALA A 292 -17.39 8.73 -16.06
C ALA A 292 -17.92 9.72 -14.98
N GLY A 293 -17.87 9.32 -13.70
CA GLY A 293 -18.36 10.04 -12.55
C GLY A 293 -18.25 9.18 -11.28
N ASP A 294 -18.57 9.77 -10.14
CA ASP A 294 -18.42 9.19 -8.79
C ASP A 294 -19.74 8.65 -8.20
N THR A 295 -20.82 8.63 -8.97
CA THR A 295 -22.15 8.15 -8.53
C THR A 295 -22.55 6.82 -9.17
N LEU A 296 -23.35 6.02 -8.46
CA LEU A 296 -23.88 4.76 -9.01
C LEU A 296 -24.68 4.96 -10.30
N ALA A 297 -25.46 6.04 -10.39
CA ALA A 297 -26.21 6.37 -11.60
C ALA A 297 -25.28 6.58 -12.81
N ALA A 298 -24.14 7.27 -12.62
CA ALA A 298 -23.15 7.50 -13.69
C ALA A 298 -22.50 6.21 -14.20
N ILE A 299 -22.38 5.16 -13.38
CA ILE A 299 -21.85 3.85 -13.81
C ILE A 299 -22.92 2.85 -14.27
N ALA A 300 -24.18 3.04 -13.85
CA ALA A 300 -25.27 2.11 -14.11
C ALA A 300 -25.67 2.07 -15.59
N GLU A 301 -25.98 3.22 -16.22
CA GLU A 301 -26.43 3.23 -17.63
C GLU A 301 -25.37 2.73 -18.64
N PRO A 302 -24.06 3.05 -18.50
CA PRO A 302 -23.04 2.47 -19.37
C PRO A 302 -22.88 0.96 -19.16
N LEU A 303 -22.97 0.48 -17.90
CA LEU A 303 -22.89 -0.95 -17.57
C LEU A 303 -24.11 -1.71 -18.12
N GLN A 304 -25.32 -1.21 -17.92
CA GLN A 304 -26.54 -1.83 -18.44
C GLN A 304 -26.49 -1.98 -19.96
N ARG A 305 -26.06 -0.92 -20.68
CA ARG A 305 -25.87 -0.97 -22.14
C ARG A 305 -24.76 -1.92 -22.57
N ALA A 306 -23.76 -2.21 -21.74
CA ALA A 306 -22.73 -3.21 -22.02
C ALA A 306 -23.28 -4.64 -21.83
N LEU A 307 -23.99 -4.89 -20.74
CA LEU A 307 -24.61 -6.19 -20.45
C LEU A 307 -25.68 -6.54 -21.49
N GLN A 308 -26.51 -5.58 -21.92
CA GLN A 308 -27.50 -5.77 -22.99
C GLN A 308 -26.86 -6.14 -24.35
N ARG A 309 -25.68 -5.59 -24.66
CA ARG A 309 -24.94 -5.97 -25.87
C ARG A 309 -24.37 -7.39 -25.75
N ALA A 310 -23.80 -7.73 -24.59
CA ALA A 310 -23.30 -9.07 -24.34
C ALA A 310 -24.41 -10.13 -24.33
N ASP A 311 -25.60 -9.82 -23.82
CA ASP A 311 -26.77 -10.71 -23.85
C ASP A 311 -27.29 -10.94 -25.28
N ALA A 312 -27.22 -9.94 -26.16
CA ALA A 312 -27.55 -10.12 -27.58
C ALA A 312 -26.58 -11.06 -28.33
N GLU A 313 -25.32 -11.15 -27.87
CA GLU A 313 -24.30 -12.06 -28.41
C GLU A 313 -24.32 -13.43 -27.75
N THR A 314 -24.63 -13.52 -26.45
CA THR A 314 -24.71 -14.78 -25.69
C THR A 314 -25.86 -14.69 -24.65
N PRO A 315 -27.10 -15.03 -25.06
CA PRO A 315 -28.28 -14.83 -24.22
C PRO A 315 -28.27 -15.60 -22.90
N GLY A 316 -28.76 -14.96 -21.84
CA GLY A 316 -28.99 -15.57 -20.53
C GLY A 316 -27.76 -15.66 -19.63
N VAL A 317 -26.59 -15.16 -20.08
CA VAL A 317 -25.37 -15.10 -19.26
C VAL A 317 -25.49 -14.06 -18.16
N PHE A 318 -26.05 -12.87 -18.45
CA PHE A 318 -26.15 -11.77 -17.50
C PHE A 318 -27.60 -11.51 -17.10
N THR A 319 -27.91 -11.62 -15.82
CA THR A 319 -29.28 -11.57 -15.29
C THR A 319 -29.36 -10.73 -14.01
N GLY A 320 -30.57 -10.39 -13.56
CA GLY A 320 -30.79 -9.75 -12.26
C GLY A 320 -30.14 -8.37 -12.09
N PHE A 321 -30.03 -7.58 -13.16
CA PHE A 321 -29.44 -6.25 -13.10
C PHE A 321 -30.31 -5.28 -12.28
N ASP A 322 -29.73 -4.73 -11.20
CA ASP A 322 -30.31 -3.67 -10.38
C ASP A 322 -29.36 -2.45 -10.36
N PRO A 323 -29.75 -1.30 -10.94
CA PRO A 323 -28.93 -0.09 -10.97
C PRO A 323 -28.83 0.65 -9.63
N ALA A 324 -29.65 0.29 -8.63
CA ALA A 324 -29.75 0.97 -7.34
C ALA A 324 -29.73 -0.02 -6.16
N GLY A 325 -29.14 -1.20 -6.38
CA GLY A 325 -29.04 -2.27 -5.40
C GLY A 325 -28.08 -1.96 -4.25
N ALA A 326 -27.86 -2.98 -3.41
CA ALA A 326 -26.90 -2.94 -2.34
C ALA A 326 -26.27 -4.32 -2.12
N SER A 327 -25.01 -4.34 -1.68
CA SER A 327 -24.31 -5.55 -1.26
C SER A 327 -23.48 -5.25 -0.02
N ALA A 328 -23.47 -6.17 0.94
CA ALA A 328 -22.75 -6.03 2.22
C ALA A 328 -23.03 -4.74 3.01
N GLY A 329 -24.23 -4.15 2.84
CA GLY A 329 -24.63 -2.87 3.44
C GLY A 329 -24.19 -1.62 2.68
N ARG A 330 -23.51 -1.76 1.54
CA ARG A 330 -23.05 -0.66 0.68
C ARG A 330 -23.90 -0.55 -0.59
N PRO A 331 -24.31 0.66 -1.02
CA PRO A 331 -24.92 0.88 -2.32
C PRO A 331 -24.04 0.38 -3.47
N ALA A 332 -24.61 -0.39 -4.40
CA ALA A 332 -23.88 -0.98 -5.53
C ALA A 332 -24.83 -1.24 -6.72
N VAL A 333 -24.30 -1.20 -7.95
CA VAL A 333 -25.00 -1.78 -9.10
C VAL A 333 -24.77 -3.30 -9.04
N THR A 334 -25.83 -4.10 -8.94
CA THR A 334 -25.71 -5.56 -8.81
C THR A 334 -26.21 -6.30 -10.04
N TYR A 335 -25.60 -7.43 -10.39
CA TYR A 335 -26.09 -8.36 -11.41
C TYR A 335 -25.49 -9.75 -11.19
N ARG A 336 -26.00 -10.76 -11.90
CA ARG A 336 -25.52 -12.14 -11.85
C ARG A 336 -24.98 -12.59 -13.21
N GLU A 337 -23.78 -13.13 -13.24
CA GLU A 337 -23.19 -13.84 -14.39
C GLU A 337 -23.40 -15.35 -14.20
N VAL A 338 -23.90 -16.07 -15.20
CA VAL A 338 -24.16 -17.53 -15.15
C VAL A 338 -23.40 -18.22 -16.27
N ARG A 339 -22.50 -19.15 -15.93
CA ARG A 339 -21.69 -19.92 -16.88
C ARG A 339 -21.37 -21.30 -16.31
N ASP A 340 -21.23 -22.31 -17.16
CA ASP A 340 -20.63 -23.62 -16.86
C ASP A 340 -20.99 -24.23 -15.48
N GLY A 341 -22.28 -24.21 -15.13
CA GLY A 341 -22.81 -24.80 -13.88
C GLY A 341 -22.45 -24.06 -12.59
N HIS A 342 -21.95 -22.83 -12.67
CA HIS A 342 -21.73 -21.91 -11.55
C HIS A 342 -22.35 -20.53 -11.86
N HIS A 343 -22.42 -19.67 -10.84
CA HIS A 343 -22.81 -18.28 -11.02
C HIS A 343 -21.89 -17.36 -10.23
N VAL A 344 -21.75 -16.12 -10.70
CA VAL A 344 -21.00 -15.06 -10.04
C VAL A 344 -21.97 -13.92 -9.74
N ASP A 345 -22.22 -13.68 -8.46
CA ASP A 345 -22.97 -12.52 -8.00
C ASP A 345 -22.05 -11.30 -7.95
N TRP A 346 -22.29 -10.34 -8.83
CA TRP A 346 -21.49 -9.13 -8.97
C TRP A 346 -22.11 -7.97 -8.19
N ALA A 347 -21.27 -7.30 -7.40
CA ALA A 347 -21.52 -6.00 -6.81
C ALA A 347 -20.51 -5.00 -7.38
N VAL A 348 -21.00 -4.01 -8.12
CA VAL A 348 -20.17 -2.96 -8.73
C VAL A 348 -20.36 -1.67 -7.94
N VAL A 349 -19.28 -1.26 -7.29
CA VAL A 349 -19.20 0.00 -6.55
C VAL A 349 -18.45 1.04 -7.38
N VAL A 350 -18.62 2.30 -7.03
CA VAL A 350 -17.79 3.40 -7.53
C VAL A 350 -17.14 4.08 -6.34
N ASP A 351 -15.91 4.53 -6.54
CA ASP A 351 -15.16 5.34 -5.58
C ASP A 351 -14.15 6.19 -6.36
N HIS A 352 -14.07 7.50 -6.08
CA HIS A 352 -13.16 8.46 -6.73
C HIS A 352 -12.84 8.20 -8.22
N ALA A 353 -13.89 8.14 -9.06
CA ALA A 353 -13.82 7.86 -10.51
C ALA A 353 -13.28 6.48 -10.93
N VAL A 354 -13.13 5.53 -10.01
CA VAL A 354 -12.87 4.11 -10.28
C VAL A 354 -14.15 3.30 -10.07
N ARG A 355 -14.55 2.53 -11.08
CA ARG A 355 -15.63 1.54 -11.00
C ARG A 355 -15.02 0.18 -10.66
N ILE A 356 -15.30 -0.34 -9.48
CA ILE A 356 -14.73 -1.59 -8.95
C ILE A 356 -15.83 -2.66 -8.91
N GLY A 357 -15.65 -3.74 -9.66
CA GLY A 357 -16.59 -4.88 -9.67
C GLY A 357 -16.05 -6.03 -8.84
N ILE A 358 -16.80 -6.43 -7.81
CA ILE A 358 -16.52 -7.58 -6.95
C ILE A 358 -17.50 -8.70 -7.30
N GLY A 359 -17.00 -9.88 -7.67
CA GLY A 359 -17.81 -11.02 -8.12
C GLY A 359 -17.65 -12.24 -7.21
N CYS A 360 -18.77 -12.79 -6.76
CA CYS A 360 -18.85 -13.88 -5.79
C CYS A 360 -19.24 -15.18 -6.47
N GLN A 361 -18.27 -16.07 -6.73
CA GLN A 361 -18.52 -17.31 -7.45
C GLN A 361 -19.12 -18.40 -6.56
N SER A 362 -20.41 -18.65 -6.71
CA SER A 362 -21.14 -19.69 -5.99
C SER A 362 -21.45 -20.90 -6.87
N ARG A 363 -21.27 -22.07 -6.26
CA ARG A 363 -21.98 -23.32 -6.58
C ARG A 363 -22.89 -23.63 -5.39
N THR A 364 -23.93 -24.43 -5.61
CA THR A 364 -24.99 -24.75 -4.63
C THR A 364 -24.54 -25.52 -3.37
N VAL A 365 -23.24 -25.60 -3.10
CA VAL A 365 -22.61 -26.17 -1.89
C VAL A 365 -21.39 -25.30 -1.55
N GLY A 366 -21.30 -24.82 -0.30
CA GLY A 366 -20.17 -24.02 0.19
C GLY A 366 -20.40 -22.49 0.29
N GLU A 367 -21.64 -22.02 0.06
CA GLU A 367 -21.98 -20.61 -0.12
C GLU A 367 -21.60 -19.69 1.07
N ASP A 368 -21.72 -20.15 2.32
CA ASP A 368 -21.55 -19.30 3.51
C ASP A 368 -20.12 -18.80 3.73
N ALA A 369 -19.10 -19.62 3.44
CA ALA A 369 -17.70 -19.26 3.67
C ALA A 369 -17.22 -18.19 2.67
N LEU A 370 -17.56 -18.32 1.39
CA LEU A 370 -17.23 -17.32 0.39
C LEU A 370 -18.06 -16.05 0.59
N ARG A 371 -19.32 -16.15 1.01
CA ARG A 371 -20.18 -14.99 1.29
C ARG A 371 -19.54 -14.01 2.27
N ALA A 372 -18.98 -14.50 3.38
CA ALA A 372 -18.27 -13.64 4.34
C ALA A 372 -17.04 -12.93 3.74
N VAL A 373 -16.24 -13.64 2.94
CA VAL A 373 -15.08 -13.07 2.22
C VAL A 373 -15.53 -12.01 1.21
N CYS A 374 -16.59 -12.32 0.46
CA CYS A 374 -17.16 -11.43 -0.54
C CYS A 374 -17.75 -10.15 0.05
N GLU A 375 -18.53 -10.27 1.12
CA GLU A 375 -19.05 -9.11 1.81
C GLU A 375 -17.92 -8.22 2.34
N GLN A 376 -16.81 -8.81 2.80
CA GLN A 376 -15.64 -8.06 3.24
C GLN A 376 -14.93 -7.36 2.07
N ALA A 377 -14.81 -8.02 0.92
CA ALA A 377 -14.30 -7.41 -0.30
C ALA A 377 -15.18 -6.21 -0.75
N VAL A 378 -16.51 -6.35 -0.76
CA VAL A 378 -17.45 -5.26 -1.10
C VAL A 378 -17.37 -4.09 -0.11
N ARG A 379 -17.29 -4.36 1.19
CA ARG A 379 -17.14 -3.32 2.23
C ARG A 379 -15.82 -2.56 2.12
N SER A 380 -14.75 -3.22 1.67
CA SER A 380 -13.40 -2.66 1.64
C SER A 380 -12.93 -2.15 0.27
N ALA A 381 -13.67 -2.39 -0.81
CA ALA A 381 -13.31 -1.98 -2.16
C ALA A 381 -13.26 -0.45 -2.31
N HIS A 382 -12.08 0.13 -2.48
CA HIS A 382 -11.90 1.58 -2.59
C HIS A 382 -10.86 1.92 -3.66
N ALA A 383 -10.88 3.16 -4.12
CA ALA A 383 -9.89 3.70 -5.02
C ALA A 383 -8.58 4.00 -4.26
N VAL A 384 -7.44 3.81 -4.92
CA VAL A 384 -6.12 4.16 -4.39
C VAL A 384 -5.33 5.03 -5.36
N SER A 385 -4.68 6.05 -4.78
CA SER A 385 -3.81 7.06 -5.38
C SER A 385 -2.40 6.97 -4.78
#